data_AF-A0A527ZDC7-F1
#
_entry.id   AF-A0A527ZDC7-F1
#
_cell.length_a   1.000
_cell.length_b   1.000
_cell.length_c   1.000
_cell.angle_alpha   90.00
_cell.angle_beta   90.00
_cell.angle_gamma   90.00
#
_symmetry.space_group_name_H-M   'P 1'
#
loop_
_entity.id
_entity.type
_entity.pdbx_description
1 polymer ?
#
loop_
_entity_poly.entity_id
_entity_poly.type
_entity_poly.pdbx_seq_one_letter_code
_entity_poly.pdbx_strand_id
1 'polypeptide(L)'
;ILYDLHWLGIFPDATEYQSRRFEIYDAAMEKLKAARLLYACYETPEELDLRRKVRRTRGLPPVYGREALTLTPEQIAEYQSDGRRPHWRFL
;
A
#
# COMPACT_ATOMS: atom_id res chain seq x y z
N ILE A 1 -23.72 -1.20 -13.92
CA ILE A 1 -22.77 -2.27 -14.32
C ILE A 1 -23.52 -3.53 -14.74
N LEU A 2 -24.08 -4.36 -13.85
CA LEU A 2 -24.73 -5.63 -14.28
C LEU A 2 -25.93 -5.41 -15.22
N TYR A 3 -26.75 -4.40 -14.93
CA TYR A 3 -27.85 -4.00 -15.81
C TYR A 3 -27.36 -3.62 -17.22
N ASP A 4 -26.30 -2.82 -17.31
CA ASP A 4 -25.71 -2.38 -18.58
C ASP A 4 -25.07 -3.55 -19.34
N LEU A 5 -24.43 -4.49 -18.63
CA LEU A 5 -23.87 -5.71 -19.22
C LEU A 5 -24.98 -6.60 -19.81
N HIS A 6 -26.08 -6.78 -19.09
CA HIS A 6 -27.24 -7.53 -19.59
C HIS A 6 -27.87 -6.83 -20.80
N TRP A 7 -27.95 -5.51 -20.80
CA TRP A 7 -28.43 -4.74 -21.96
C TRP A 7 -27.57 -4.98 -23.21
N LEU A 8 -26.26 -5.15 -23.04
CA LEU A 8 -25.33 -5.54 -24.10
C LEU A 8 -25.39 -7.03 -24.48
N GLY A 9 -26.25 -7.83 -23.84
CA GLY A 9 -26.32 -9.27 -24.04
C GLY A 9 -25.16 -10.05 -23.41
N ILE A 10 -24.39 -9.44 -22.50
CA ILE A 10 -23.31 -10.08 -21.76
C ILE A 10 -23.84 -10.55 -20.41
N PHE A 11 -23.82 -11.87 -20.21
CA PHE A 11 -24.25 -12.52 -18.97
C PHE A 11 -23.05 -13.21 -18.35
N PRO A 12 -22.39 -12.60 -17.34
CA PRO A 12 -21.26 -13.21 -16.68
C PRO A 12 -21.66 -14.51 -15.98
N ASP A 13 -20.90 -15.59 -16.20
CA ASP A 13 -21.12 -16.87 -15.50
C ASP A 13 -20.86 -16.77 -14.00
N ALA A 14 -20.02 -15.83 -13.58
CA ALA A 14 -19.68 -15.60 -12.17
C ALA A 14 -19.51 -14.10 -11.87
N THR A 15 -19.86 -13.72 -10.64
CA THR A 15 -19.59 -12.39 -10.08
C THR A 15 -18.91 -12.54 -8.74
N GLU A 16 -17.71 -11.99 -8.63
CA GLU A 16 -16.86 -12.08 -7.44
C GLU A 16 -16.70 -10.70 -6.80
N TYR A 17 -16.68 -10.65 -5.48
CA TYR A 17 -16.51 -9.41 -4.72
C TYR A 17 -15.17 -9.41 -4.00
N GLN A 18 -14.28 -8.49 -4.36
CA GLN A 18 -12.97 -8.35 -3.69
C GLN A 18 -13.13 -8.09 -2.19
N SER A 19 -14.16 -7.35 -1.77
CA SER A 19 -14.46 -7.09 -0.36
C SER A 19 -14.80 -8.35 0.46
N ARG A 20 -15.09 -9.49 -0.18
CA ARG A 20 -15.33 -10.78 0.49
C ARG A 20 -14.07 -11.64 0.61
N ARG A 21 -12.91 -11.15 0.15
CA ARG A 21 -11.70 -11.96 -0.05
C ARG A 21 -10.51 -11.48 0.79
N PHE A 22 -10.75 -10.76 1.88
CA PHE A 22 -9.69 -10.23 2.74
C PHE A 22 -8.74 -11.31 3.25
N GLU A 23 -9.24 -12.48 3.63
CA GLU A 23 -8.40 -13.60 4.08
C GLU A 23 -7.35 -14.03 3.03
N ILE A 24 -7.71 -13.97 1.74
CA ILE A 24 -6.79 -14.30 0.64
C ILE A 24 -5.70 -13.24 0.51
N TYR A 25 -6.06 -11.96 0.71
CA TYR A 25 -5.11 -10.86 0.67
C TYR A 25 -4.16 -10.90 1.86
N ASP A 26 -4.66 -11.19 3.06
CA ASP A 26 -3.85 -11.33 4.26
C ASP A 26 -2.86 -12.50 4.11
N ALA A 27 -3.32 -13.65 3.63
CA ALA A 27 -2.45 -14.80 3.36
C ALA A 27 -1.37 -14.49 2.31
N ALA A 28 -1.71 -13.74 1.25
CA ALA A 28 -0.73 -13.30 0.26
C ALA A 28 0.29 -12.33 0.84
N MET A 29 -0.16 -11.39 1.68
CA MET A 29 0.68 -10.39 2.33
C MET A 29 1.70 -11.05 3.29
N GLU A 30 1.28 -12.04 4.07
CA GLU A 30 2.18 -12.81 4.94
C GLU A 30 3.23 -13.61 4.16
N LYS A 31 2.85 -14.23 3.04
CA LYS A 31 3.83 -14.91 2.15
C LYS A 31 4.89 -13.94 1.61
N LEU A 32 4.47 -12.75 1.21
CA LEU A 32 5.38 -11.74 0.66
C LEU A 32 6.30 -11.13 1.73
N LYS A 33 5.80 -10.94 2.95
CA LYS A 33 6.63 -10.57 4.12
C LYS A 33 7.68 -11.64 4.42
N ALA A 34 7.27 -12.91 4.47
CA ALA A 34 8.19 -14.03 4.73
C ALA A 34 9.28 -14.12 3.64
N ALA A 35 8.93 -13.83 2.39
CA ALA A 35 9.87 -13.76 1.27
C ALA A 35 10.74 -12.48 1.25
N ARG A 36 10.57 -11.56 2.22
CA ARG A 36 11.25 -10.25 2.28
C ARG A 36 11.06 -9.39 1.03
N LEU A 37 9.92 -9.56 0.35
CA LEU A 37 9.52 -8.76 -0.82
C LEU A 37 8.71 -7.52 -0.44
N LEU A 38 8.29 -7.43 0.82
CA LEU A 38 7.63 -6.27 1.40
C LEU A 38 8.44 -5.70 2.55
N TYR A 39 8.43 -4.38 2.69
CA TYR A 39 8.94 -3.66 3.86
C TYR A 39 7.88 -2.74 4.45
N ALA A 40 7.99 -2.52 5.77
CA ALA A 40 7.07 -1.68 6.53
C ALA A 40 7.43 -0.20 6.36
N CYS A 41 6.43 0.60 6.04
CA CYS A 41 6.53 2.04 5.88
C CYS A 41 5.62 2.71 6.92
N TYR A 42 6.14 3.74 7.58
CA TYR A 42 5.45 4.41 8.70
C TYR A 42 5.13 5.88 8.39
N GLU A 43 5.39 6.33 7.15
CA GLU A 43 5.10 7.69 6.77
C GLU A 43 3.60 7.99 6.76
N THR A 44 3.22 9.16 7.25
CA THR A 44 1.84 9.67 7.13
C THR A 44 1.59 10.29 5.74
N PRO A 45 0.31 10.43 5.32
CA PRO A 45 -0.02 11.13 4.09
C PRO A 45 0.60 12.54 4.00
N GLU A 46 0.61 13.28 5.12
CA GLU A 46 1.15 14.64 5.20
C GLU A 46 2.67 14.65 5.02
N GLU A 47 3.38 13.70 5.63
CA GLU A 47 4.82 13.53 5.47
C GLU A 47 5.17 13.20 4.00
N LEU A 48 4.39 12.34 3.34
CA LEU A 48 4.56 12.01 1.92
C LEU A 48 4.30 13.22 1.02
N ASP A 49 3.28 14.02 1.30
CA ASP A 49 2.96 15.20 0.52
C ASP A 49 4.00 16.31 0.67
N LEU A 50 4.55 16.48 1.87
CA LEU A 50 5.69 17.37 2.09
C LEU A 50 6.90 16.93 1.26
N ARG A 51 7.24 15.63 1.28
CA ARG A 51 8.34 15.07 0.47
C ARG A 51 8.12 15.31 -1.03
N ARG A 52 6.89 15.10 -1.52
CA ARG A 52 6.52 15.39 -2.93
C ARG A 52 6.69 16.87 -3.26
N LYS A 53 6.27 17.77 -2.37
CA LYS A 53 6.41 19.22 -2.55
C LYS A 53 7.88 19.63 -2.61
N VAL A 54 8.71 19.13 -1.70
CA VAL A 54 10.16 19.38 -1.68
C VAL A 54 10.85 18.87 -2.95
N ARG A 55 10.47 17.68 -3.45
CA ARG A 55 11.00 17.16 -4.73
C ARG A 55 10.63 18.08 -5.89
N ARG A 56 9.35 18.49 -5.99
CA ARG A 56 8.88 19.40 -7.04
C ARG A 56 9.58 20.76 -7.03
N THR A 57 9.79 21.37 -5.87
CA THR A 57 10.49 22.67 -5.79
C THR A 57 11.94 22.58 -6.23
N ARG A 58 12.55 21.38 -6.15
CA ARG A 58 13.90 21.10 -6.65
C ARG A 58 13.92 20.66 -8.13
N GLY A 59 12.79 20.69 -8.83
CA GLY A 59 12.67 20.21 -10.22
C GLY A 59 12.82 18.69 -10.37
N LEU A 60 12.73 17.94 -9.28
CA LEU A 60 12.87 16.48 -9.27
C LEU A 60 11.49 15.81 -9.42
N PRO A 61 11.44 14.63 -10.07
CA PRO A 61 10.19 13.89 -10.19
C PRO A 61 9.68 13.43 -8.80
N PRO A 62 8.37 13.49 -8.52
CA PRO A 62 7.79 13.20 -7.20
C PRO A 62 7.64 11.69 -6.95
N VAL A 63 8.73 10.94 -7.11
CA VAL A 63 8.78 9.49 -6.85
C VAL A 63 8.92 9.23 -5.35
N TYR A 64 8.37 8.11 -4.87
CA TYR A 64 8.58 7.65 -3.51
C TYR A 64 10.05 7.25 -3.29
N GLY A 65 10.69 7.81 -2.25
CA GLY A 65 12.14 7.72 -2.09
C GLY A 65 12.65 6.53 -1.28
N ARG A 66 11.76 5.61 -0.87
CA ARG A 66 12.12 4.38 -0.13
C ARG A 66 12.88 4.63 1.17
N GLU A 67 12.69 5.80 1.78
CA GLU A 67 13.38 6.19 3.01
C GLU A 67 13.03 5.26 4.19
N ALA A 68 11.84 4.63 4.17
CA ALA A 68 11.47 3.62 5.16
C ALA A 68 12.40 2.38 5.20
N LEU A 69 13.16 2.09 4.14
CA LEU A 69 14.15 1.00 4.14
C LEU A 69 15.32 1.24 5.10
N THR A 70 15.59 2.50 5.45
CA THR A 70 16.70 2.88 6.34
C THR A 70 16.26 3.09 7.79
N LEU A 71 14.99 2.78 8.13
CA LEU A 71 14.51 2.92 9.50
C LEU A 71 15.22 1.96 10.44
N THR A 72 15.65 2.47 11.59
CA THR A 72 16.25 1.64 12.63
C THR A 72 15.16 0.91 13.43
N PRO A 73 15.50 -0.20 14.12
CA PRO A 73 14.56 -0.89 14.98
C PRO A 73 13.94 0.01 16.06
N GLU A 74 14.71 0.98 16.58
CA GLU A 74 14.27 1.94 17.58
C GLU A 74 13.21 2.89 17.02
N GLN A 75 13.42 3.41 15.81
CA GLN A 75 12.45 4.28 15.13
C GLN A 75 11.15 3.53 14.81
N ILE A 76 11.27 2.27 14.41
CA ILE A 76 10.11 1.41 14.17
C ILE A 76 9.31 1.21 15.47
N ALA A 77 9.99 0.93 16.58
CA ALA A 77 9.36 0.75 17.87
C ALA A 77 8.66 2.04 18.36
N GLU A 78 9.29 3.20 18.16
CA GLU A 78 8.70 4.51 18.47
C GLU A 78 7.41 4.75 17.68
N TYR A 79 7.43 4.53 16.36
CA TYR A 79 6.23 4.67 15.54
C TYR A 79 5.11 3.71 15.97
N GLN A 80 5.46 2.48 16.34
CA GLN A 80 4.47 1.52 16.85
C GLN A 80 3.91 1.93 18.21
N SER A 81 4.73 2.49 19.11
CA SER A 81 4.27 2.99 20.41
C SER A 81 3.36 4.22 20.27
N ASP A 82 3.58 5.05 19.25
CA ASP A 82 2.72 6.17 18.88
C ASP A 82 1.38 5.73 18.24
N GLY A 83 1.17 4.42 18.11
CA GLY A 83 -0.04 3.85 17.50
C GLY A 83 -0.05 3.91 15.98
N ARG A 84 1.06 4.28 15.32
CA ARG A 84 1.14 4.26 13.85
C ARG A 84 1.09 2.82 13.35
N ARG A 85 0.17 2.57 12.42
CA ARG A 85 0.10 1.29 11.70
C ARG A 85 0.93 1.38 10.42
N PRO A 86 1.82 0.40 10.15
CA PRO A 86 2.59 0.42 8.93
C PRO A 86 1.71 0.17 7.72
N HIS A 87 2.05 0.81 6.61
CA HIS A 87 1.64 0.38 5.28
C HIS A 87 2.79 -0.40 4.64
N TRP A 88 2.47 -1.31 3.73
CA TRP A 88 3.46 -2.20 3.11
C TRP A 88 3.76 -1.75 1.69
N ARG A 89 5.05 -1.73 1.33
CA ARG A 89 5.50 -1.46 -0.05
C ARG A 89 6.38 -2.58 -0.54
N PHE A 90 6.34 -2.81 -1.86
CA PHE A 90 7.21 -3.74 -2.55
C PHE A 90 8.65 -3.21 -2.60
N LEU A 91 9.61 -4.12 -2.37
CA LEU A 91 11.04 -3.85 -2.47
C LEU A 91 11.46 -3.42 -3.87
#